data_AF-A0A316B781-F1
#
_entry.id   AF-A0A316B781-F1
#
_cell.length_a   1.000
_cell.length_b   1.000
_cell.length_c   1.000
_cell.angle_alpha   90.00
_cell.angle_beta   90.00
_cell.angle_gamma   90.00
#
_symmetry.space_group_name_H-M   'P 1'
#
loop_
_entity.id
_entity.type
_entity.pdbx_description
1 polymer ?
#
loop_
_entity_poly.entity_id
_entity_poly.type
_entity_poly.pdbx_seq_one_letter_code
_entity_poly.pdbx_strand_id
1 'polypeptide(L)' 'MTRYYKSLANAAVAISIVDRAYIYDNSVDNQLPKLICRMVDGTLYKQYAEILPNWVQELL' A
#
# COMPACT_ATOMS: atom_id res chain seq x y z
N MET A 1 -5.67 13.40 14.63
CA MET A 1 -5.32 12.34 13.66
C MET A 1 -6.10 12.59 12.38
N THR A 2 -5.46 12.70 11.20
CA THR A 2 -6.14 13.03 9.94
C THR A 2 -6.79 11.79 9.31
N ARG A 3 -7.72 11.99 8.36
CA ARG A 3 -8.32 10.90 7.57
C ARG A 3 -7.26 10.04 6.90
N TYR A 4 -6.19 10.66 6.42
CA TYR A 4 -5.05 10.00 5.77
C TYR A 4 -4.40 8.94 6.67
N TYR A 5 -3.98 9.31 7.88
CA TYR A 5 -3.34 8.36 8.80
C TYR A 5 -4.29 7.25 9.25
N LYS A 6 -5.58 7.55 9.41
CA LYS A 6 -6.59 6.53 9.76
C LYS A 6 -6.75 5.50 8.63
N SER A 7 -6.72 5.93 7.37
CA SER A 7 -6.76 5.02 6.23
C SER A 7 -5.52 4.11 6.16
N LEU A 8 -4.32 4.65 6.41
CA LEU A 8 -3.08 3.85 6.45
C LEU A 8 -3.12 2.81 7.57
N ALA A 9 -3.51 3.19 8.78
CA ALA A 9 -3.62 2.26 9.91
C ALA A 9 -4.62 1.13 9.62
N ASN A 10 -5.78 1.44 9.04
CA ASN A 10 -6.75 0.43 8.64
C ASN A 10 -6.22 -0.48 7.53
N ALA A 11 -5.47 0.07 6.57
CA ALA A 11 -4.86 -0.71 5.50
C ALA A 11 -3.79 -1.67 6.04
N ALA A 12 -2.93 -1.22 6.96
CA ALA A 12 -1.95 -2.09 7.62
C ALA A 12 -2.61 -3.28 8.34
N VAL A 13 -3.71 -3.02 9.08
CA VAL A 13 -4.48 -4.10 9.71
C VAL A 13 -5.07 -5.05 8.65
N ALA A 14 -5.68 -4.52 7.59
CA ALA A 14 -6.24 -5.34 6.51
C ALA A 14 -5.17 -6.21 5.84
N ILE A 15 -3.97 -5.67 5.59
CA ILE A 15 -2.82 -6.37 5.01
C ILE A 15 -2.38 -7.55 5.89
N SER A 16 -2.43 -7.39 7.22
CA SER A 16 -2.00 -8.44 8.16
C SER A 16 -2.96 -9.64 8.28
N ILE A 17 -4.21 -9.50 7.84
CA ILE A 17 -5.26 -10.54 8.01
C ILE A 17 -5.71 -11.19 6.70
N VAL A 18 -5.17 -10.76 5.56
CA VAL A 18 -5.49 -11.32 4.24
C VAL A 18 -4.29 -12.10 3.70
N ASP A 19 -4.55 -13.14 2.92
CA ASP A 19 -3.49 -13.92 2.27
C ASP A 19 -2.63 -13.03 1.35
N ARG A 20 -3.27 -12.07 0.66
CA ARG A 20 -2.63 -11.21 -0.35
C ARG A 20 -3.24 -9.82 -0.38
N ALA A 21 -2.38 -8.80 -0.44
CA ALA A 21 -2.79 -7.42 -0.67
C ALA A 21 -2.08 -6.85 -1.90
N TYR A 22 -2.82 -6.16 -2.76
CA TYR A 22 -2.30 -5.44 -3.92
C TYR A 22 -2.42 -3.95 -3.67
N ILE A 23 -1.30 -3.24 -3.68
CA ILE A 23 -1.23 -1.83 -3.35
C ILE A 23 -1.08 -1.02 -4.62
N TYR A 24 -2.00 -0.07 -4.80
CA TYR A 24 -2.00 0.85 -5.93
C TYR A 24 -1.69 2.26 -5.43
N ASP A 25 -0.81 2.97 -6.15
CA ASP A 25 -0.55 4.38 -5.93
C ASP A 25 -1.49 5.22 -6.80
N ASN A 26 -2.28 6.06 -6.14
CA ASN A 26 -3.19 7.03 -6.74
C ASN A 26 -2.87 8.46 -6.28
N SER A 27 -1.65 8.72 -5.81
CA SER A 27 -1.23 10.04 -5.29
C SER A 27 -1.08 11.12 -6.37
N VAL A 28 -1.06 10.74 -7.66
CA VAL A 28 -0.93 11.67 -8.78
C VAL A 28 -2.29 11.92 -9.43
N ASP A 29 -2.71 13.18 -9.44
CA ASP A 29 -3.96 13.61 -10.05
C ASP A 29 -4.01 13.31 -11.56
N ASN A 30 -5.21 13.03 -12.06
CA ASN A 30 -5.49 12.72 -13.46
C ASN A 30 -4.69 11.56 -14.06
N GLN A 31 -4.18 10.66 -13.22
CA GLN A 31 -3.56 9.40 -13.65
C GLN A 31 -4.35 8.20 -13.13
N LEU A 32 -4.36 7.13 -13.92
CA LEU A 32 -4.89 5.85 -13.43
C LEU A 32 -3.99 5.34 -12.29
N PRO A 33 -4.58 4.75 -11.23
CA PRO A 33 -3.80 4.16 -10.16
C PRO A 33 -2.83 3.10 -10.69
N LYS A 34 -1.58 3.14 -10.22
CA LYS A 34 -0.52 2.23 -10.66
C LYS A 34 -0.30 1.15 -9.62
N LEU A 35 -0.27 -0.12 -10.03
CA LEU A 35 0.12 -1.21 -9.13
C LEU A 35 1.59 -1.04 -8.77
N ILE A 36 1.90 -0.86 -7.49
CA ILE A 36 3.26 -0.57 -7.02
C ILE A 36 3.90 -1.74 -6.26
N CYS A 37 3.11 -2.49 -5.49
CA CYS A 37 3.58 -3.70 -4.83
C CYS A 37 2.45 -4.69 -4.53
N ARG A 38 2.86 -5.92 -4.23
CA ARG A 38 2.04 -6.98 -3.67
C ARG A 38 2.65 -7.46 -2.38
N MET A 39 1.82 -7.63 -1.36
CA MET A 39 2.16 -8.26 -0.10
C MET A 39 1.49 -9.62 0.02
N VAL A 40 2.17 -10.54 0.70
CA VAL A 40 1.69 -11.88 1.02
C VAL A 40 1.98 -12.09 2.51
N ASP A 41 0.97 -12.52 3.26
CA ASP A 41 1.07 -12.73 4.71
C ASP A 41 1.70 -11.53 5.45
N GLY A 42 1.20 -10.33 5.15
CA GLY A 42 1.68 -9.07 5.75
C GLY A 42 3.06 -8.58 5.29
N THR A 43 3.77 -9.31 4.43
CA THR A 43 5.14 -8.98 4.02
C THR A 43 5.23 -8.58 2.56
N LEU A 44 6.13 -7.65 2.22
CA LEU A 44 6.42 -7.30 0.83
C LEU A 44 6.91 -8.53 0.04
N TYR A 45 6.13 -8.93 -0.96
CA TYR A 45 6.43 -10.10 -1.79
C TYR A 45 6.95 -9.71 -3.17
N LYS A 46 6.35 -8.71 -3.81
CA LYS A 46 6.75 -8.24 -5.15
C LYS A 46 6.60 -6.73 -5.26
N GLN A 47 7.62 -6.09 -5.80
CA GLN A 47 7.62 -4.68 -6.14
C GLN A 47 7.53 -4.53 -7.67
N TYR A 48 6.66 -3.64 -8.13
CA TYR A 48 6.44 -3.33 -9.55
C TYR A 48 6.96 -1.95 -9.92
N ALA A 49 6.96 -1.01 -8.97
CA ALA A 49 7.54 0.32 -9.15
C ALA A 49 9.06 0.30 -8.91
N GLU A 50 9.82 1.16 -9.58
CA GLU A 50 11.26 1.32 -9.30
C GLU A 50 11.51 1.81 -7.87
N ILE A 51 10.66 2.74 -7.41
CA ILE A 51 10.74 3.34 -6.08
C ILE A 51 9.34 3.28 -5.45
N LEU A 52 9.25 2.75 -4.23
CA LEU A 52 8.02 2.77 -3.46
C LEU A 52 7.83 4.14 -2.80
N PRO A 53 6.63 4.75 -2.87
CA PRO A 53 6.31 5.94 -2.11
C PRO A 53 6.51 5.74 -0.60
N ASN A 54 6.94 6.78 0.11
CA ASN A 54 7.22 6.72 1.55
C ASN A 54 6.02 6.22 2.37
N TRP A 55 4.80 6.54 1.96
CA TRP A 55 3.58 6.12 2.68
C TRP A 55 3.38 4.60 2.68
N VAL A 56 4.01 3.88 1.74
CA VAL A 56 3.97 2.41 1.69
C VAL A 56 4.82 1.80 2.81
N GLN A 57 5.86 2.51 3.27
CA GLN A 57 6.66 2.07 4.42
C GLN A 57 5.84 2.06 5.71
N GLU A 58 4.82 2.90 5.80
CA GLU A 58 3.87 2.95 6.92
C GLU A 58 2.87 1.76 6.91
N LEU A 59 2.89 0.93 5.86
CA LEU A 59 2.07 -0.28 5.75
C LEU A 59 2.82 -1.57 6.12
N LEU A 60 4.15 -1.49 6.27
CA LEU A 60 5.02 -2.58 6.71
C LEU A 60 5.09 -2.61 8.24
#